data_AF-A0A838TJR5-F1
#
_entry.id   AF-A0A838TJR5-F1
#
_cell.length_a   1.000
_cell.length_b   1.000
_cell.length_c   1.000
_cell.angle_alpha   90.00
_cell.angle_beta   90.00
_cell.angle_gamma   90.00
#
_symmetry.space_group_name_H-M   'P 1'
#
loop_
_entity.id
_entity.type
_entity.pdbx_description
1 polymer ?
#
loop_
_entity_poly.entity_id
_entity_poly.type
_entity_poly.pdbx_seq_one_letter_code
_entity_poly.pdbx_strand_id
1 'polypeptide(L)'
;MKSYEIFQHMSPALASELLSYLQKTQTPVFKSVVQTLASQRNLRPVFIERKPPPERYTWIKNALGRKPADTLAAHLLQAWLLGAQKQMLCDFLDSLGIARDEDGTVENLPDSPPKEKLREVTGELL
;
A
#
# COMPACT_ATOMS: atom_id res chain seq x y z
N MET A 1 9.24 -10.53 3.63
CA MET A 1 8.66 -9.30 4.17
C MET A 1 7.15 -9.41 4.07
N LYS A 2 6.42 -9.09 5.13
CA LYS A 2 4.96 -9.05 5.19
C LYS A 2 4.47 -7.61 4.93
N SER A 3 3.22 -7.45 4.50
CA SER A 3 2.69 -6.14 4.12
C SER A 3 2.62 -5.17 5.30
N TYR A 4 2.35 -5.66 6.51
CA TYR A 4 2.42 -4.80 7.70
C TYR A 4 3.84 -4.26 7.96
N GLU A 5 4.89 -5.02 7.61
CA GLU A 5 6.29 -4.59 7.78
C GLU A 5 6.61 -3.46 6.81
N ILE A 6 6.00 -3.45 5.61
CA ILE A 6 6.14 -2.34 4.65
C ILE A 6 5.65 -1.04 5.29
N PHE A 7 4.49 -1.04 5.94
CA PHE A 7 3.98 0.15 6.64
C PHE A 7 4.82 0.55 7.87
N GLN A 8 5.52 -0.40 8.53
CA GLN A 8 6.46 -0.07 9.60
C GLN A 8 7.65 0.74 9.07
N HIS A 9 8.21 0.32 7.94
CA HIS A 9 9.39 0.94 7.32
C HIS A 9 9.08 2.12 6.39
N MET A 10 7.83 2.26 5.94
CA MET A 10 7.38 3.34 5.08
C MET A 10 7.59 4.71 5.75
N SER A 11 8.07 5.70 5.00
CA SER A 11 8.19 7.07 5.51
C SER A 11 6.81 7.67 5.81
N PRO A 12 6.68 8.60 6.78
CA PRO A 12 5.41 9.27 7.04
C PRO A 12 4.86 10.04 5.83
N ALA A 13 5.75 10.58 4.99
CA ALA A 13 5.39 11.32 3.78
C ALA A 13 4.73 10.40 2.75
N LEU A 14 5.36 9.26 2.43
CA LEU A 14 4.83 8.29 1.48
C LEU A 14 3.51 7.68 1.97
N ALA A 15 3.42 7.38 3.28
CA ALA A 15 2.18 6.90 3.87
C ALA A 15 1.04 7.92 3.74
N SER A 16 1.34 9.21 3.91
CA SER A 16 0.35 10.29 3.77
C SER A 16 -0.11 10.45 2.32
N GLU A 17 0.81 10.33 1.35
CA GLU A 17 0.49 10.35 -0.07
C GLU A 17 -0.47 9.20 -0.45
N LEU A 18 -0.10 7.96 -0.08
CA LEU A 18 -0.91 6.77 -0.30
C LEU A 18 -2.31 6.92 0.31
N LEU A 19 -2.39 7.29 1.59
CA LEU A 19 -3.67 7.42 2.29
C LEU A 19 -4.52 8.57 1.75
N SER A 20 -3.89 9.68 1.34
CA SER A 20 -4.57 10.79 0.68
C SER A 20 -5.14 10.38 -0.68
N TYR A 21 -4.38 9.62 -1.48
CA TYR A 21 -4.87 9.07 -2.74
C TYR A 21 -6.13 8.23 -2.50
N LEU A 22 -6.05 7.23 -1.61
CA LEU A 22 -7.17 6.34 -1.33
C LEU A 22 -8.38 7.08 -0.75
N GLN A 23 -8.18 8.11 0.08
CA GLN A 23 -9.28 8.91 0.58
C GLN A 23 -10.03 9.64 -0.56
N LYS A 24 -9.29 10.17 -1.53
CA LYS A 24 -9.84 10.94 -2.67
C LYS A 24 -10.47 10.07 -3.75
N THR A 25 -9.84 8.94 -4.08
CA THR A 25 -10.25 8.10 -5.22
C THR A 25 -11.11 6.91 -4.81
N GLN A 26 -10.95 6.42 -3.57
CA GLN A 26 -11.60 5.21 -3.06
C GLN A 26 -12.21 5.45 -1.67
N THR A 27 -13.03 6.49 -1.53
CA THR A 27 -13.63 6.89 -0.25
C THR A 27 -14.32 5.74 0.53
N PRO A 28 -15.09 4.83 -0.10
CA PRO A 28 -15.67 3.69 0.61
C PRO A 28 -14.62 2.75 1.22
N VAL A 29 -13.54 2.48 0.48
CA VAL A 29 -12.41 1.66 0.94
C VAL A 29 -11.72 2.35 2.12
N PHE A 30 -11.43 3.64 2.00
CA PHE A 30 -10.81 4.41 3.08
C PHE A 30 -11.64 4.40 4.37
N LYS A 31 -12.97 4.56 4.27
CA LYS A 31 -13.86 4.48 5.44
C LYS A 31 -13.86 3.08 6.06
N SER A 32 -13.92 2.03 5.25
CA SER A 32 -13.87 0.64 5.72
C SER A 32 -12.55 0.32 6.45
N VAL A 33 -11.42 0.82 5.95
CA VAL A 33 -10.11 0.71 6.61
C VAL A 33 -10.15 1.35 8.00
N VAL A 34 -10.64 2.60 8.09
CA VAL A 34 -10.75 3.30 9.38
C VAL A 34 -11.64 2.53 10.36
N GLN A 35 -12.78 2.01 9.89
CA GLN A 35 -13.68 1.20 10.72
C GLN A 35 -12.99 -0.08 11.22
N THR A 36 -12.34 -0.82 10.33
CA THR A 36 -11.67 -2.08 10.65
C THR A 36 -10.55 -1.86 11.66
N LEU A 37 -9.68 -0.88 11.42
CA LEU A 37 -8.55 -0.58 12.31
C LEU A 37 -9.00 -0.05 13.67
N ALA A 38 -10.09 0.72 13.71
CA ALA A 38 -10.66 1.21 14.97
C ALA A 38 -11.26 0.05 15.78
N SER A 39 -12.00 -0.85 15.14
CA SER A 39 -12.57 -2.05 15.79
C SER A 39 -11.49 -2.97 16.34
N GLN A 40 -10.38 -3.18 15.62
CA GLN A 40 -9.21 -3.93 16.11
C GLN A 40 -8.58 -3.32 17.38
N ARG A 41 -8.92 -2.07 17.69
CA ARG A 41 -8.43 -1.30 18.84
C ARG A 41 -9.50 -1.07 19.89
N ASN A 42 -10.70 -1.64 19.74
CA ASN A 42 -11.88 -1.36 20.56
C ASN A 42 -12.23 0.14 20.61
N LEU A 43 -11.98 0.86 19.51
CA LEU A 43 -12.27 2.29 19.38
C LEU A 43 -13.48 2.49 18.46
N ARG A 44 -14.26 3.54 18.74
CA ARG A 44 -15.28 4.01 17.79
C ARG A 44 -14.60 4.72 16.62
N PRO A 45 -14.95 4.42 15.35
CA PRO A 45 -14.31 5.02 14.17
C PRO A 45 -14.33 6.54 14.16
N VAL A 46 -15.40 7.15 14.71
CA VAL A 46 -15.57 8.61 14.83
C VAL A 46 -14.40 9.31 15.54
N PHE A 47 -13.71 8.63 16.47
CA PHE A 47 -12.55 9.20 17.16
C PHE A 47 -11.33 9.34 16.24
N ILE A 48 -11.26 8.54 15.17
CA ILE A 48 -10.21 8.62 14.16
C ILE A 48 -10.63 9.62 13.07
N GLU A 49 -11.89 9.57 12.64
CA GLU A 49 -12.44 10.46 11.61
C GLU A 49 -12.44 11.94 12.00
N ARG A 50 -12.46 12.26 13.29
CA ARG A 50 -12.39 13.65 13.79
C ARG A 50 -10.97 14.20 13.88
N LYS A 51 -9.93 13.35 13.76
CA LYS A 51 -8.53 13.80 13.82
C LYS A 51 -8.19 14.66 12.60
N PRO A 52 -7.37 15.71 12.74
CA PRO A 52 -6.79 16.41 11.59
C PRO A 52 -6.09 15.42 10.64
N PRO A 53 -6.05 15.67 9.32
CA PRO A 53 -5.53 14.70 8.35
C PRO A 53 -4.11 14.17 8.67
N PRO A 54 -3.12 14.99 9.06
CA PRO A 54 -1.78 14.50 9.38
C PRO A 54 -1.76 13.51 10.56
N GLU A 55 -2.51 13.82 11.63
CA GLU A 55 -2.62 12.96 12.80
C GLU A 55 -3.38 11.67 12.47
N ARG A 56 -4.44 11.79 11.66
CA ARG A 56 -5.24 10.65 11.19
C ARG A 56 -4.41 9.67 10.37
N TYR A 57 -3.64 10.17 9.40
CA TYR A 57 -2.79 9.32 8.55
C TYR A 57 -1.68 8.67 9.36
N THR A 58 -1.07 9.40 10.29
CA THR A 58 -0.09 8.83 11.23
C THR A 58 -0.70 7.69 12.03
N TRP A 59 -1.92 7.87 12.55
CA TRP A 59 -2.62 6.83 13.29
C TRP A 59 -2.91 5.60 12.42
N ILE A 60 -3.44 5.81 11.21
CA ILE A 60 -3.77 4.73 10.26
C ILE A 60 -2.50 3.97 9.88
N LYS A 61 -1.42 4.67 9.51
CA LYS A 61 -0.11 4.06 9.20
C LYS A 61 0.38 3.18 10.36
N ASN A 62 0.36 3.70 11.58
CA ASN A 62 0.80 2.96 12.77
C ASN A 62 -0.09 1.75 13.07
N ALA A 63 -1.37 1.79 12.68
CA ALA A 63 -2.28 0.66 12.82
C ALA A 63 -2.08 -0.40 11.73
N LEU A 64 -1.85 0.01 10.48
CA LEU A 64 -1.47 -0.86 9.37
C LEU A 64 -0.10 -1.52 9.57
N GLY A 65 0.81 -0.86 10.27
CA GLY A 65 2.13 -1.38 10.63
C GLY A 65 2.11 -2.50 11.69
N ARG A 66 0.98 -3.18 11.91
CA ARG A 66 0.84 -4.21 12.94
C ARG A 66 0.41 -5.52 12.32
N LYS A 67 0.93 -6.62 12.85
CA LYS A 67 0.67 -7.98 12.35
C LYS A 67 -0.82 -8.30 12.07
N PRO A 68 -1.80 -7.90 12.92
CA PRO A 68 -3.22 -8.16 12.65
C PRO A 68 -3.80 -7.43 11.44
N ALA A 69 -3.11 -6.41 10.93
CA ALA A 69 -3.53 -5.62 9.78
C ALA A 69 -2.87 -6.07 8.47
N ASP A 70 -2.14 -7.20 8.45
CA ASP A 70 -1.34 -7.62 7.28
C ASP A 70 -2.17 -7.72 5.99
N THR A 71 -3.32 -8.39 6.04
CA THR A 71 -4.22 -8.50 4.88
C THR A 71 -4.76 -7.15 4.43
N LEU A 72 -5.13 -6.29 5.38
CA LEU A 72 -5.63 -4.95 5.07
C LEU A 72 -4.52 -4.07 4.45
N ALA A 73 -3.31 -4.17 4.98
CA ALA A 73 -2.12 -3.52 4.44
C ALA A 73 -1.84 -3.98 3.01
N ALA A 74 -1.92 -5.29 2.73
CA ALA A 74 -1.74 -5.83 1.39
C ALA A 74 -2.75 -5.25 0.39
N HIS A 75 -4.04 -5.23 0.75
CA HIS A 75 -5.08 -4.66 -0.10
C HIS A 75 -4.88 -3.17 -0.40
N LEU A 76 -4.43 -2.38 0.58
CA LEU A 76 -4.18 -0.95 0.35
C LEU A 76 -2.96 -0.70 -0.53
N LEU A 77 -1.90 -1.50 -0.37
CA LEU A 77 -0.75 -1.43 -1.26
C LEU A 77 -1.14 -1.79 -2.69
N GLN A 78 -1.91 -2.85 -2.89
CA GLN A 78 -2.41 -3.23 -4.20
C GLN A 78 -3.28 -2.13 -4.83
N ALA A 79 -4.23 -1.58 -4.07
CA ALA A 79 -5.10 -0.51 -4.55
C ALA A 79 -4.35 0.78 -4.91
N TRP A 80 -3.24 1.07 -4.23
CA TRP A 80 -2.40 2.22 -4.54
C TRP A 80 -1.45 1.95 -5.71
N LEU A 81 -0.86 0.75 -5.79
CA LEU A 81 0.06 0.35 -6.86
C LEU A 81 -0.65 0.27 -8.21
N LEU A 82 -1.81 -0.38 -8.28
CA LEU A 82 -2.62 -0.48 -9.50
C LEU A 82 -3.33 0.83 -9.85
N GLY A 83 -3.36 1.78 -8.93
CA GLY A 83 -4.04 3.07 -9.09
C GLY A 83 -3.07 4.21 -9.37
N ALA A 84 -2.45 4.74 -8.31
CA ALA A 84 -1.59 5.91 -8.38
C ALA A 84 -0.23 5.62 -9.04
N GLN A 85 0.29 4.40 -8.84
CA GLN A 85 1.64 4.02 -9.27
C GLN A 85 1.63 3.00 -10.42
N LYS A 86 0.54 2.93 -11.18
CA LYS A 86 0.32 1.90 -12.20
C LYS A 86 1.44 1.88 -13.24
N GLN A 87 1.84 3.04 -13.75
CA GLN A 87 2.90 3.13 -14.74
C GLN A 87 4.23 2.59 -14.19
N MET A 88 4.64 3.02 -12.99
CA MET A 88 5.87 2.55 -12.35
C MET A 88 5.84 1.04 -12.11
N LEU A 89 4.69 0.49 -11.69
CA LEU A 89 4.52 -0.96 -11.54
C LEU A 89 4.65 -1.70 -12.88
N CYS A 90 4.04 -1.17 -13.93
CA CYS A 90 4.14 -1.71 -15.28
C CYS A 90 5.59 -1.72 -15.78
N ASP A 91 6.30 -0.59 -15.64
CA ASP A 91 7.70 -0.46 -16.04
C ASP A 91 8.59 -1.43 -15.25
N PHE A 92 8.35 -1.59 -13.94
CA PHE A 92 9.05 -2.56 -13.11
C PHE A 92 8.87 -4.01 -13.60
N LEU A 93 7.64 -4.40 -13.92
CA LEU A 93 7.34 -5.74 -14.43
C LEU A 93 7.96 -5.97 -15.82
N ASP A 94 7.91 -4.96 -16.70
CA ASP A 94 8.48 -5.02 -18.04
C ASP A 94 10.00 -5.15 -18.00
N SER A 95 10.68 -4.36 -17.17
CA SER A 95 12.13 -4.46 -16.96
C SER A 95 12.56 -5.81 -16.37
N LEU A 96 11.69 -6.44 -15.58
CA LEU A 96 11.91 -7.81 -15.12
C LEU A 96 11.61 -8.88 -16.18
N GLY A 97 10.98 -8.51 -17.29
CA GLY A 97 10.51 -9.44 -18.32
C GLY A 97 9.34 -10.30 -17.86
N ILE A 98 8.56 -9.82 -16.89
CA ILE A 98 7.39 -10.51 -16.36
C ILE A 98 6.18 -10.08 -17.20
N ALA A 99 5.55 -11.05 -17.86
CA ALA A 99 4.33 -10.80 -18.61
C ALA A 99 3.22 -10.31 -17.67
N ARG A 100 2.61 -9.18 -18.03
CA ARG A 100 1.52 -8.53 -17.32
C ARG A 100 0.40 -8.16 -18.28
N ASP A 101 -0.77 -7.91 -17.74
CA ASP A 101 -1.86 -7.27 -18.48
C ASP A 101 -1.67 -5.74 -18.59
N GLU A 102 -2.65 -5.07 -19.21
CA GLU A 102 -2.69 -3.61 -19.33
C GLU A 102 -2.86 -2.90 -17.98
N ASP A 103 -3.32 -3.60 -16.94
CA ASP A 103 -3.57 -3.08 -15.61
C ASP A 103 -2.41 -3.25 -14.63
N GLY A 104 -1.34 -3.92 -15.04
CA GLY A 104 -0.19 -4.21 -14.17
C GLY A 104 -0.43 -5.43 -13.27
N THR A 105 -1.40 -6.28 -13.63
CA THR A 105 -1.66 -7.56 -12.96
C THR A 105 -0.99 -8.71 -13.70
N VAL A 106 -0.71 -9.78 -12.95
CA VAL A 106 -0.01 -10.97 -13.43
C VAL A 106 -0.83 -12.18 -13.00
N GLU A 107 -1.28 -12.98 -13.96
CA GLU A 107 -2.07 -14.19 -13.66
C GLU A 107 -1.22 -15.28 -13.00
N ASN A 108 0.00 -15.46 -13.50
CA ASN A 108 0.96 -16.45 -12.99
C ASN A 108 2.26 -15.74 -12.65
N LEU A 109 2.42 -15.37 -11.37
CA LEU A 109 3.66 -14.77 -10.90
C LEU A 109 4.78 -15.81 -10.99
N PRO A 110 5.86 -15.57 -11.75
CA PRO A 110 6.97 -16.49 -11.85
C PRO A 110 7.76 -16.55 -10.54
N ASP A 111 8.69 -17.51 -10.47
CA ASP A 111 9.65 -17.56 -9.37
C ASP A 111 10.43 -16.25 -9.24
N SER A 112 10.84 -15.95 -7.99
CA SER A 112 11.55 -14.71 -7.69
C SER A 112 12.78 -14.55 -8.60
N PRO A 113 12.93 -13.42 -9.31
CA PRO A 113 14.12 -13.16 -10.10
C PRO A 113 15.37 -13.08 -9.21
N PRO A 114 16.58 -13.26 -9.79
CA PRO A 114 17.84 -13.09 -9.07
C PRO A 114 17.94 -11.71 -8.40
N LYS A 115 18.59 -11.65 -7.23
CA LYS A 115 18.72 -10.41 -6.46
C LYS A 115 19.45 -9.32 -7.23
N GLU A 116 20.37 -9.70 -8.08
CA GLU A 116 21.17 -8.81 -8.93
C GLU A 116 20.26 -8.09 -9.93
N LYS A 117 19.41 -8.83 -10.64
CA LYS A 117 18.42 -8.27 -11.58
C LYS A 117 17.41 -7.36 -10.87
N LEU A 118 16.96 -7.76 -9.67
CA LEU A 118 16.08 -6.91 -8.86
C LEU A 118 16.74 -5.57 -8.53
N ARG A 119 18.01 -5.58 -8.10
CA ARG A 119 18.75 -4.36 -7.76
C ARG A 119 18.93 -3.45 -8.96
N GLU A 120 19.31 -4.01 -10.10
CA GLU A 120 19.47 -3.29 -11.36
C GLU A 120 18.17 -2.55 -11.74
N VAL A 121 17.06 -3.29 -11.86
CA VAL A 121 15.76 -2.71 -12.23
C VAL A 121 15.29 -1.66 -11.21
N THR A 122 15.44 -1.91 -9.91
CA THR A 122 15.05 -0.90 -8.91
C THR A 122 15.93 0.35 -8.94
N GLY A 123 17.18 0.25 -9.41
CA GLY A 123 18.08 1.40 -9.55
C GLY A 123 17.73 2.28 -10.74
N GLU A 124 17.16 1.72 -11.80
CA GLU A 124 16.72 2.47 -12.99
C GLU A 124 15.42 3.25 -12.77
N LEU A 125 14.62 2.86 -11.76
CA LEU A 125 13.33 3.46 -11.43
C LEU A 125 13.40 4.59 -10.38
N LEU A 126 14.58 4.89 -9.83
CA LEU A 126 14.83 5.90 -8.78
C LEU A 126 15.60 7.10 -9.34
#